data_AF-A0A2V8EUH3-F1
#
_entry.id   AF-A0A2V8EUH3-F1
#
_cell.length_a   1.000
_cell.length_b   1.000
_cell.length_c   1.000
_cell.angle_alpha   90.00
_cell.angle_beta   90.00
_cell.angle_gamma   90.00
#
_symmetry.space_group_name_H-M   'P 1'
#
loop_
_entity.id
_entity.type
_entity.pdbx_description
1 polymer ?
#
loop_
_entity_poly.entity_id
_entity_poly.type
_entity_poly.pdbx_seq_one_letter_code
_entity_poly.pdbx_strand_id
1 'polypeptide(L)'
;MASAWLIRRFIDLAATFALVERPAADDVPFDMFDMDIGDFSHHGNSCTFEVLARQFRPNVAVRRIAEIVHDLDMRDNRYGAAEAAAVGRMADGLRQLHAEDAALLEQGIAMFEALARSFGTRHVKGKP
;
A
#
# COMPACT_ATOMS: atom_id res chain seq x y z
N MET A 1 -4.47 -2.73 0.55
CA MET A 1 -4.81 -1.31 0.27
C MET A 1 -3.64 -0.53 -0.34
N ALA A 2 -2.47 -0.43 0.33
CA ALA A 2 -1.32 0.31 -0.20
C ALA A 2 -0.83 -0.21 -1.57
N SER A 3 -0.75 -1.54 -1.72
CA SER A 3 -0.35 -2.18 -2.98
C SER A 3 -1.32 -1.85 -4.11
N ALA A 4 -2.63 -1.85 -3.83
CA ALA A 4 -3.66 -1.48 -4.80
C ALA A 4 -3.53 -0.01 -5.25
N TRP A 5 -3.20 0.91 -4.32
CA TRP A 5 -2.88 2.30 -4.67
C TRP A 5 -1.68 2.38 -5.61
N LEU A 6 -0.58 1.67 -5.28
CA LEU A 6 0.62 1.66 -6.11
C LEU A 6 0.35 1.10 -7.51
N ILE A 7 -0.39 -0.01 -7.59
CA ILE A 7 -0.79 -0.65 -8.84
C ILE A 7 -1.59 0.33 -9.71
N ARG A 8 -2.68 0.91 -9.18
CA ARG A 8 -3.50 1.87 -9.93
C ARG A 8 -2.77 3.14 -10.32
N ARG A 9 -1.79 3.56 -9.51
CA ARG A 9 -1.10 4.82 -9.74
C ARG A 9 0.03 4.72 -10.77
N PHE A 10 0.71 3.58 -10.85
CA PHE A 10 1.98 3.46 -11.59
C PHE A 10 2.10 2.23 -12.49
N ILE A 11 1.22 1.23 -12.34
CA ILE A 11 1.31 -0.05 -13.07
C ILE A 11 0.16 -0.17 -14.06
N ASP A 12 -1.09 -0.17 -13.57
CA ASP A 12 -2.30 -0.28 -14.37
C ASP A 12 -3.43 0.56 -13.78
N LEU A 13 -3.74 1.69 -14.45
CA LEU A 13 -4.80 2.62 -14.02
C LEU A 13 -6.20 2.01 -14.03
N ALA A 14 -6.43 0.97 -14.83
CA ALA A 14 -7.72 0.31 -14.97
C ALA A 14 -7.86 -0.92 -14.05
N ALA A 15 -6.85 -1.23 -13.24
CA ALA A 15 -6.85 -2.41 -12.38
C ALA A 15 -8.07 -2.45 -11.45
N THR A 16 -8.81 -3.55 -11.51
CA THR A 16 -9.83 -3.94 -10.54
C THR A 16 -9.29 -4.98 -9.59
N PHE A 17 -9.85 -5.02 -8.38
CA PHE A 17 -9.37 -5.90 -7.32
C PHE A 17 -10.54 -6.66 -6.73
N ALA A 18 -10.28 -7.91 -6.37
CA ALA A 18 -11.21 -8.74 -5.62
C ALA A 18 -10.46 -9.36 -4.45
N LEU A 19 -11.12 -9.42 -3.29
CA LEU A 19 -10.65 -10.18 -2.14
C LEU A 19 -11.29 -11.57 -2.23
N VAL A 20 -10.49 -12.55 -2.61
CA VAL A 20 -10.94 -13.92 -2.88
C VAL A 20 -10.01 -14.93 -2.25
N GLU A 21 -10.55 -16.08 -1.85
CA GLU A 21 -9.73 -17.21 -1.38
C GLU A 21 -9.04 -17.94 -2.54
N ARG A 22 -9.68 -17.93 -3.72
CA ARG A 22 -9.16 -18.58 -4.93
C ARG A 22 -9.34 -17.66 -6.14
N PRO A 23 -8.25 -17.31 -6.84
CA PRO A 23 -8.33 -16.50 -8.05
C PRO A 23 -8.95 -17.31 -9.19
N ALA A 24 -9.63 -16.63 -10.10
CA ALA A 24 -10.01 -17.18 -11.40
C ALA A 24 -8.76 -17.37 -12.30
N ALA A 25 -8.91 -18.11 -13.39
CA ALA A 25 -7.79 -18.41 -14.29
C ALA A 25 -7.13 -17.18 -14.91
N ASP A 26 -7.91 -16.11 -15.13
CA ASP A 26 -7.44 -14.87 -15.75
C ASP A 26 -7.05 -13.79 -14.71
N ASP A 27 -7.22 -14.08 -13.41
CA ASP A 27 -6.83 -13.14 -12.35
C ASP A 27 -5.31 -13.15 -12.16
N VAL A 28 -4.75 -12.00 -11.80
CA VAL A 28 -3.35 -11.88 -11.38
C VAL A 28 -3.29 -11.91 -9.85
N PRO A 29 -2.91 -13.03 -9.22
CA PRO A 29 -2.84 -13.10 -7.77
C PRO A 29 -1.69 -12.23 -7.24
N PHE A 30 -1.98 -11.43 -6.22
CA PHE A 30 -1.00 -10.66 -5.47
C PHE A 30 -1.45 -10.58 -4.02
N ASP A 31 -0.51 -10.37 -3.09
CA ASP A 31 -0.81 -10.16 -1.67
C ASP A 31 -1.61 -11.31 -1.00
N MET A 32 -1.47 -12.54 -1.51
CA MET A 32 -2.08 -13.73 -0.91
C MET A 32 -1.07 -14.48 -0.03
N PHE A 33 -1.51 -14.85 1.17
CA PHE A 33 -0.71 -15.59 2.14
C PHE A 33 -0.66 -17.09 1.78
N ASP A 34 0.48 -17.75 1.99
CA ASP A 34 0.70 -19.20 1.76
C ASP A 34 0.43 -19.74 0.35
N MET A 35 0.39 -18.87 -0.66
CA MET A 35 0.34 -19.27 -2.07
C MET A 35 1.69 -18.97 -2.74
N ASP A 36 2.25 -19.94 -3.46
CA ASP A 36 3.45 -19.74 -4.29
C ASP A 36 3.05 -19.02 -5.59
N ILE A 37 2.59 -17.78 -5.45
CA ILE A 37 2.04 -16.92 -6.52
C ILE A 37 3.12 -16.09 -7.25
N GLY A 38 4.39 -16.50 -7.16
CA GLY A 38 5.49 -15.91 -7.92
C GLY A 38 5.97 -14.56 -7.40
N ASP A 39 6.36 -13.65 -8.30
CA ASP A 39 7.14 -12.43 -8.00
C ASP A 39 6.38 -11.33 -7.21
N PHE A 40 5.10 -11.52 -6.84
CA PHE A 40 4.24 -10.48 -6.23
C PHE A 40 3.65 -10.85 -4.86
N SER A 41 4.36 -11.68 -4.09
CA SER A 41 4.04 -12.02 -2.70
C SER A 41 5.12 -11.53 -1.73
N HIS A 42 5.01 -11.89 -0.45
CA HIS A 42 6.09 -11.65 0.52
C HIS A 42 7.36 -12.39 0.07
N HIS A 43 8.48 -11.67 -0.04
CA HIS A 43 9.77 -12.23 -0.43
C HIS A 43 10.82 -11.93 0.65
N GLY A 44 11.12 -12.92 1.49
CA GLY A 44 12.05 -12.77 2.61
C GLY A 44 11.58 -11.71 3.63
N ASN A 45 12.41 -10.72 3.94
CA ASN A 45 12.07 -9.60 4.84
C ASN A 45 11.43 -8.44 4.08
N SER A 46 10.52 -8.72 3.14
CA SER A 46 9.88 -7.67 2.36
C SER A 46 8.42 -7.97 2.11
N CYS A 47 7.57 -6.99 2.42
CA CYS A 47 6.14 -7.10 2.15
C CYS A 47 5.84 -6.94 0.67
N THR A 48 4.66 -7.38 0.24
CA THR A 48 4.18 -7.27 -1.16
C THR A 48 4.36 -5.86 -1.73
N PHE A 49 4.10 -4.83 -0.91
CA PHE A 49 4.28 -3.44 -1.32
C PHE A 49 5.72 -3.11 -1.70
N GLU A 50 6.70 -3.54 -0.89
CA GLU A 50 8.12 -3.27 -1.14
C GLU A 50 8.66 -3.99 -2.38
N VAL A 51 8.09 -5.15 -2.70
CA VAL A 51 8.41 -5.90 -3.91
C VAL A 51 7.94 -5.11 -5.14
N LEU A 52 6.66 -4.71 -5.16
CA LEU A 52 6.09 -3.89 -6.23
C LEU A 52 6.78 -2.52 -6.35
N ALA A 53 7.07 -1.86 -5.23
CA ALA A 53 7.68 -0.53 -5.21
C ALA A 53 9.09 -0.52 -5.82
N ARG A 54 9.87 -1.60 -5.60
CA ARG A 54 11.20 -1.77 -6.19
C ARG A 54 11.16 -1.94 -7.70
N GLN A 55 10.18 -2.68 -8.21
CA GLN A 55 10.12 -3.05 -9.62
C GLN A 55 9.57 -1.93 -10.50
N PHE A 56 8.60 -1.14 -10.01
CA PHE A 56 7.82 -0.29 -10.92
C PHE A 56 8.17 1.20 -10.87
N ARG A 57 8.21 1.90 -9.72
CA ARG A 57 8.46 3.36 -9.68
C ARG A 57 8.91 3.89 -8.30
N PRO A 58 10.21 3.82 -7.93
CA PRO A 58 10.68 4.35 -6.65
C PRO A 58 10.84 5.88 -6.69
N ASN A 59 9.79 6.62 -6.31
CA ASN A 59 9.91 8.05 -5.99
C ASN A 59 10.00 8.27 -4.47
N VAL A 60 10.19 9.52 -4.02
CA VAL A 60 10.31 9.83 -2.58
C VAL A 60 9.05 9.42 -1.80
N ALA A 61 7.87 9.74 -2.33
CA ALA A 61 6.61 9.40 -1.67
C ALA A 61 6.41 7.88 -1.58
N VAL A 62 6.69 7.14 -2.66
CA VAL A 62 6.61 5.68 -2.70
C VAL A 62 7.58 5.05 -1.69
N ARG A 63 8.80 5.59 -1.56
CA ARG A 63 9.77 5.11 -0.56
C ARG A 63 9.29 5.35 0.87
N ARG A 64 8.73 6.52 1.17
CA ARG A 64 8.16 6.82 2.50
C ARG A 64 6.98 5.92 2.85
N ILE A 65 6.11 5.67 1.88
CA ILE A 65 5.00 4.73 2.06
C ILE A 65 5.53 3.31 2.25
N ALA A 66 6.59 2.90 1.54
CA ALA A 66 7.21 1.59 1.73
C ALA A 66 7.70 1.38 3.16
N GLU A 67 8.41 2.37 3.73
CA GLU A 67 8.89 2.35 5.12
C GLU A 67 7.71 2.17 6.11
N ILE A 68 6.65 2.97 5.93
CA ILE A 68 5.44 2.92 6.77
C ILE A 68 4.74 1.56 6.66
N VAL A 69 4.54 1.06 5.44
CA VAL A 69 3.83 -0.21 5.20
C VAL A 69 4.64 -1.38 5.73
N HIS A 70 5.97 -1.35 5.60
CA HIS A 70 6.85 -2.38 6.19
C HIS A 70 6.68 -2.46 7.70
N ASP A 71 6.76 -1.33 8.41
CA ASP A 71 6.62 -1.32 9.87
C ASP A 71 5.24 -1.83 10.33
N LEU A 72 4.19 -1.63 9.52
CA LEU A 72 2.83 -2.11 9.78
C LEU A 72 2.65 -3.61 9.48
N ASP A 73 3.17 -4.08 8.36
CA ASP A 73 2.99 -5.46 7.88
C ASP A 73 3.94 -6.43 8.58
N MET A 74 5.23 -6.07 8.69
CA MET A 74 6.28 -6.93 9.26
C MET A 74 6.35 -6.85 10.79
N ARG A 75 5.92 -5.72 11.37
CA ARG A 75 5.90 -5.48 12.83
C ARG A 75 7.26 -5.69 13.53
N ASP A 76 8.35 -5.54 12.79
CA ASP A 76 9.72 -5.63 13.31
C ASP A 76 10.32 -4.25 13.66
N ASN A 77 9.57 -3.17 13.38
CA ASN A 77 9.95 -1.78 13.62
C ASN A 77 11.31 -1.42 12.99
N ARG A 78 11.61 -2.00 11.83
CA ARG A 78 12.86 -1.80 11.11
C ARG A 78 13.13 -0.34 10.75
N TYR A 79 12.12 0.39 10.28
CA TYR A 79 12.30 1.76 9.81
C TYR A 79 11.92 2.79 10.87
N GLY A 80 11.00 2.45 11.78
CA GLY A 80 10.54 3.35 12.84
C GLY A 80 9.89 4.61 12.27
N ALA A 81 9.11 4.47 11.20
CA ALA A 81 8.47 5.60 10.53
C ALA A 81 7.50 6.31 11.49
N ALA A 82 7.69 7.63 11.67
CA ALA A 82 6.94 8.42 12.64
C ALA A 82 5.42 8.40 12.38
N GLU A 83 5.03 8.31 11.11
CA GLU A 83 3.65 8.27 10.66
C GLU A 83 2.99 6.89 10.81
N ALA A 84 3.77 5.81 11.03
CA ALA A 84 3.26 4.43 10.98
C ALA A 84 2.09 4.19 11.95
N ALA A 85 2.22 4.63 13.21
CA ALA A 85 1.15 4.47 14.20
C ALA A 85 -0.14 5.21 13.82
N ALA A 86 -0.04 6.40 13.21
CA ALA A 86 -1.20 7.16 12.76
C ALA A 86 -1.86 6.50 11.54
N VAL A 87 -1.06 6.08 10.56
CA VAL A 87 -1.54 5.38 9.36
C VAL A 87 -2.21 4.06 9.72
N GLY A 88 -1.62 3.28 10.63
CA GLY A 88 -2.21 2.06 11.15
C GLY A 88 -3.60 2.30 11.76
N ARG A 89 -3.73 3.31 12.64
CA ARG A 89 -5.03 3.67 13.23
C ARG A 89 -6.06 4.11 12.19
N MET A 90 -5.65 4.85 11.17
CA MET A 90 -6.57 5.22 10.08
C MET A 90 -7.02 3.98 9.29
N ALA A 91 -6.11 3.06 8.98
CA ALA A 91 -6.45 1.81 8.31
C ALA A 91 -7.43 0.96 9.14
N ASP A 92 -7.23 0.86 10.46
CA ASP A 92 -8.14 0.14 11.35
C ASP A 92 -9.51 0.82 11.44
N GLY A 93 -9.54 2.16 11.47
CA GLY A 93 -10.79 2.92 11.41
C GLY A 93 -11.55 2.68 10.10
N LEU A 94 -10.86 2.65 8.95
CA LEU A 94 -11.48 2.34 7.66
C LEU A 94 -12.07 0.94 7.64
N ARG A 95 -11.38 -0.06 8.20
CA ARG A 95 -11.90 -1.44 8.34
C ARG A 95 -13.15 -1.51 9.20
N GLN A 96 -13.26 -0.68 10.23
CA GLN A 96 -14.45 -0.60 11.07
C GLN A 96 -15.60 0.16 10.40
N LEU A 97 -15.27 1.16 9.57
CA LEU A 97 -16.24 2.01 8.89
C LEU A 97 -16.89 1.34 7.68
N HIS A 98 -16.14 0.49 6.95
CA HIS A 98 -16.60 -0.13 5.71
C HIS A 98 -16.63 -1.65 5.83
N ALA A 99 -17.84 -2.21 5.83
CA ALA A 99 -18.06 -3.66 5.80
C ALA A 99 -17.84 -4.27 4.41
N GLU A 100 -17.98 -3.47 3.36
CA GLU A 100 -17.77 -3.90 1.97
C GLU A 100 -16.32 -3.67 1.55
N ASP A 101 -15.69 -4.76 1.09
CA ASP A 101 -14.30 -4.80 0.63
C ASP A 101 -13.98 -3.77 -0.46
N ALA A 102 -14.88 -3.60 -1.42
CA ALA A 102 -14.71 -2.62 -2.50
C ALA A 102 -14.68 -1.19 -1.94
N ALA A 103 -15.59 -0.85 -1.03
CA ALA A 103 -15.63 0.47 -0.41
C ALA A 103 -14.40 0.72 0.46
N LEU A 104 -14.01 -0.26 1.30
CA LEU A 104 -12.78 -0.22 2.09
C LEU A 104 -11.55 0.04 1.21
N LEU A 105 -11.46 -0.67 0.09
CA LEU A 105 -10.32 -0.57 -0.81
C LEU A 105 -10.23 0.81 -1.46
N GLU A 106 -11.33 1.35 -1.99
CA GLU A 106 -11.34 2.69 -2.60
C GLU A 106 -10.96 3.78 -1.60
N GLN A 107 -11.49 3.72 -0.37
CA GLN A 107 -11.12 4.68 0.68
C GLN A 107 -9.66 4.54 1.10
N GLY A 108 -9.16 3.31 1.20
CA GLY A 108 -7.74 3.04 1.43
C GLY A 108 -6.85 3.62 0.35
N ILE A 109 -7.22 3.46 -0.93
CA ILE A 109 -6.49 4.02 -2.07
C ILE A 109 -6.44 5.54 -1.99
N ALA A 110 -7.58 6.18 -1.71
CA ALA A 110 -7.65 7.63 -1.53
C ALA A 110 -6.78 8.13 -0.37
N MET A 111 -6.77 7.40 0.76
CA MET A 111 -5.92 7.70 1.91
C MET A 111 -4.42 7.63 1.55
N PHE A 112 -3.99 6.57 0.86
CA PHE A 112 -2.59 6.44 0.44
C PHE A 112 -2.19 7.48 -0.62
N GLU A 113 -3.09 7.89 -1.52
CA GLU A 113 -2.85 8.99 -2.46
C GLU A 113 -2.67 10.33 -1.72
N ALA A 114 -3.51 10.61 -0.72
CA ALA A 114 -3.38 11.82 0.11
C ALA A 114 -2.04 11.84 0.88
N LEU A 115 -1.67 10.69 1.46
CA LEU A 115 -0.39 10.53 2.15
C LEU A 115 0.79 10.68 1.18
N ALA A 116 0.73 10.11 -0.01
CA ALA A 116 1.78 10.25 -1.02
C ALA A 116 1.99 11.72 -1.41
N ARG A 117 0.90 12.47 -1.56
CA ARG A 117 0.95 13.90 -1.91
C ARG A 117 1.54 14.75 -0.80
N SER A 118 1.32 14.42 0.48
CA SER A 118 1.91 15.15 1.60
C SER A 118 3.44 15.08 1.62
N PHE A 119 4.02 14.00 1.10
CA PHE A 119 5.47 13.88 0.92
C PHE A 119 6.01 14.63 -0.31
N GLY A 120 5.15 14.96 -1.28
CA GLY A 120 5.50 15.65 -2.52
C GLY A 120 5.49 17.17 -2.41
N THR A 121 4.76 17.74 -1.45
CA THR A 121 4.74 19.18 -1.19
C THR A 121 5.88 19.58 -0.26
N ARG A 122 6.99 20.07 -0.83
CA ARG A 122 7.80 21.05 -0.07
C ARG A 122 6.87 22.20 0.28
N HIS A 123 6.59 22.38 1.55
CA HIS A 123 6.09 23.63 2.08
C HIS A 123 7.08 24.72 1.64
N VAL A 124 6.75 25.49 0.60
CA VAL A 124 7.40 26.76 0.38
C VAL A 124 7.01 27.57 1.61
N LYS A 125 7.95 27.71 2.57
CA LYS A 125 7.84 28.70 3.62
C LYS A 125 7.67 30.04 2.93
N GLY A 126 6.42 30.51 2.82
CA GLY A 126 6.14 31.93 2.65
C GLY A 126 6.84 32.64 3.81
N LYS A 127 7.92 33.34 3.49
CA LYS A 127 8.64 34.21 4.41
C LYS A 127 7.89 35.55 4.48
N PRO A 128 8.10 36.27 5.59
CA PRO A 128 7.06 36.67 6.55
C PRO A 128 5.99 37.64 6.01
#